data_AF-A0A2M9T7K6-F1
#
_entry.id   AF-A0A2M9T7K6-F1
#
_cell.length_a   1.000
_cell.length_b   1.000
_cell.length_c   1.000
_cell.angle_alpha   90.00
_cell.angle_beta   90.00
_cell.angle_gamma   90.00
#
_symmetry.space_group_name_H-M   'P 1'
#
loop_
_entity.id
_entity.type
_entity.pdbx_description
1 polymer ?
#
loop_
_entity_poly.entity_id
_entity_poly.type
_entity_poly.pdbx_seq_one_letter_code
_entity_poly.pdbx_strand_id
1 'polypeptide(L)'
;MNTIKRKDVEKEIEFLKELNNKYPKSTETKIIAQELEKRGYTLELLGTGQSANIGLREIAVKNLKSKEYLNGEYLVFGYRKHRFSSKYFVRMGYVKKIVD
;
A
#
# COMPACT_ATOMS: atom_id res chain seq x y z
N MET A 1 8.91 4.40 -8.76
CA MET A 1 8.08 3.34 -8.16
C MET A 1 8.56 1.99 -8.67
N ASN A 2 8.86 1.03 -7.80
CA ASN A 2 9.33 -0.29 -8.20
C ASN A 2 8.18 -1.21 -8.64
N THR A 3 8.54 -2.27 -9.37
CA THR A 3 7.63 -3.26 -9.90
C THR A 3 7.81 -4.63 -9.24
N ILE A 4 6.80 -5.49 -9.34
CA ILE A 4 6.84 -6.90 -8.97
C ILE A 4 6.16 -7.72 -10.07
N LYS A 5 6.73 -8.88 -10.42
CA LYS A 5 6.10 -9.78 -11.38
C LYS A 5 4.91 -10.47 -10.73
N ARG A 6 3.83 -10.68 -11.47
CA ARG A 6 2.60 -11.33 -10.95
C ARG A 6 2.89 -12.67 -10.25
N LYS A 7 3.80 -13.47 -10.82
CA LYS A 7 4.22 -14.76 -10.26
C LYS A 7 4.84 -14.67 -8.84
N ASP A 8 5.37 -13.51 -8.46
CA ASP A 8 6.07 -13.31 -7.19
C ASP A 8 5.15 -12.65 -6.13
N VAL A 9 3.92 -12.28 -6.49
CA VAL A 9 2.98 -11.53 -5.63
C VAL A 9 2.59 -12.32 -4.38
N GLU A 10 2.35 -13.62 -4.49
CA GLU A 10 1.95 -14.43 -3.33
C GLU A 10 3.06 -14.48 -2.26
N LYS A 11 4.29 -14.73 -2.69
CA LYS A 11 5.48 -14.69 -1.82
C LYS A 11 5.67 -13.31 -1.18
N GLU A 12 5.35 -12.26 -1.92
CA GLU A 12 5.43 -10.90 -1.42
C GLU A 12 4.35 -10.63 -0.35
N ILE A 13 3.12 -11.14 -0.56
CA ILE A 13 2.02 -11.07 0.42
C ILE A 13 2.36 -11.82 1.71
N GLU A 14 2.97 -13.00 1.62
CA GLU A 14 3.41 -13.77 2.79
C GLU A 14 4.36 -12.96 3.67
N PHE A 15 5.38 -12.35 3.07
CA PHE A 15 6.28 -11.44 3.78
C PHE A 15 5.53 -10.27 4.44
N LEU A 16 4.57 -9.64 3.76
CA LEU A 16 3.81 -8.54 4.35
C LEU A 16 2.97 -8.99 5.55
N LYS A 17 2.43 -10.22 5.51
CA LYS A 17 1.74 -10.83 6.66
C LYS A 17 2.71 -11.10 7.81
N GLU A 18 3.88 -11.66 7.53
CA GLU A 18 4.94 -11.86 8.53
C GLU A 18 5.38 -10.53 9.15
N LEU A 19 5.53 -9.48 8.35
CA LEU A 19 5.86 -8.14 8.81
C LEU A 19 4.79 -7.60 9.77
N ASN A 20 3.51 -7.79 9.44
CA ASN A 20 2.39 -7.44 10.31
C ASN A 20 2.37 -8.25 11.62
N ASN A 21 2.74 -9.52 11.57
CA ASN A 21 2.78 -10.38 12.76
C ASN A 21 3.98 -10.04 13.66
N LYS A 22 5.12 -9.69 13.07
CA LYS A 22 6.35 -9.30 13.77
C LYS A 22 6.17 -8.01 14.57
N TYR A 23 5.38 -7.06 14.06
CA TYR A 23 5.17 -5.76 14.66
C TYR A 23 3.72 -5.58 15.13
N PRO A 24 3.43 -5.60 16.44
CA PRO A 24 2.07 -5.40 16.95
C PRO A 24 1.45 -4.08 16.45
N LYS A 25 0.12 -3.97 16.53
CA LYS A 25 -0.61 -2.78 16.06
C LYS A 25 -0.16 -1.49 16.75
N SER A 26 0.36 -1.60 17.97
CA SER A 26 0.95 -0.50 18.75
C SER A 26 2.35 -0.09 18.30
N THR A 27 3.03 -0.89 17.48
CA THR A 27 4.36 -0.55 16.97
C THR A 27 4.32 0.70 16.11
N GLU A 28 5.31 1.57 16.29
CA GLU A 28 5.53 2.74 15.46
C GLU A 28 5.50 2.38 13.96
N THR A 29 4.64 3.08 13.22
CA THR A 29 4.48 2.87 11.79
C THR A 29 5.74 3.21 10.99
N LYS A 30 6.71 3.88 11.63
CA LYS A 30 8.02 4.24 11.06
C LYS A 30 8.91 3.02 10.81
N ILE A 31 8.89 2.01 11.69
CA ILE A 31 9.70 0.80 11.52
C ILE A 31 9.18 -0.01 10.33
N ILE A 32 7.86 -0.21 10.26
CA ILE A 32 7.22 -0.90 9.14
C ILE A 32 7.47 -0.15 7.82
N ALA A 33 7.37 1.18 7.83
CA ALA A 33 7.68 2.02 6.67
C ALA A 33 9.10 1.77 6.15
N GLN A 34 10.11 1.76 7.03
CA GLN A 34 11.49 1.51 6.64
C GLN A 34 11.68 0.11 6.01
N GLU A 35 11.04 -0.92 6.55
CA GLU A 35 11.10 -2.28 5.99
C GLU A 35 10.44 -2.37 4.61
N LEU A 36 9.31 -1.66 4.42
CA LEU A 36 8.64 -1.55 3.12
C LEU A 36 9.50 -0.81 2.09
N GLU A 37 10.09 0.32 2.46
CA GLU A 37 10.96 1.11 1.59
C GLU A 37 12.21 0.33 1.17
N LYS A 38 12.87 -0.40 2.08
CA LYS A 38 13.99 -1.29 1.76
C LYS A 38 13.63 -2.36 0.73
N ARG A 39 12.38 -2.81 0.73
CA ARG A 39 11.86 -3.82 -0.22
C ARG A 39 11.32 -3.20 -1.51
N GLY A 40 11.48 -1.89 -1.65
CA GLY A 40 11.16 -1.12 -2.84
C GLY A 40 9.73 -0.61 -2.93
N TYR A 41 8.94 -0.67 -1.85
CA TYR A 41 7.64 -0.02 -1.84
C TYR A 41 7.79 1.50 -1.81
N THR A 42 6.87 2.22 -2.46
CA THR A 42 6.79 3.68 -2.37
C THR A 42 5.48 4.10 -1.72
N LEU A 43 5.53 5.11 -0.86
CA LEU A 43 4.32 5.66 -0.24
C LEU A 43 3.59 6.56 -1.25
N GLU A 44 2.37 6.18 -1.61
CA GLU A 44 1.60 6.87 -2.66
C GLU A 44 0.18 7.23 -2.20
N LEU A 45 -0.40 8.23 -2.87
CA LEU A 45 -1.82 8.53 -2.78
C LEU A 45 -2.59 7.55 -3.66
N LEU A 46 -3.47 6.74 -3.06
CA LEU A 46 -4.28 5.75 -3.76
C LEU A 46 -5.54 6.38 -4.39
N GLY A 47 -6.04 7.47 -3.78
CA GLY A 47 -7.25 8.17 -4.17
C GLY A 47 -8.34 8.19 -3.09
N THR A 48 -9.55 8.57 -3.47
CA THR A 48 -10.68 8.82 -2.55
C THR A 48 -11.89 7.92 -2.75
N GLY A 49 -11.95 7.20 -3.88
CA GLY A 49 -13.04 6.29 -4.20
C GLY A 49 -12.92 4.91 -3.55
N GLN A 50 -13.93 4.06 -3.81
CA GLN A 50 -13.99 2.68 -3.30
C GLN A 50 -12.79 1.83 -3.74
N SER A 51 -12.29 2.03 -4.98
CA SER A 51 -11.09 1.34 -5.47
C SER A 51 -9.86 1.60 -4.61
N ALA A 52 -9.74 2.80 -4.04
CA ALA A 52 -8.65 3.22 -3.16
C ALA A 52 -8.90 2.86 -1.68
N ASN A 53 -10.09 2.38 -1.32
CA ASN A 53 -10.43 2.08 0.06
C ASN A 53 -9.60 0.91 0.58
N ILE A 54 -8.75 1.20 1.56
CA ILE A 54 -7.91 0.22 2.25
C ILE A 54 -7.79 0.63 3.72
N GLY A 55 -7.79 -0.35 4.61
CA GLY A 55 -7.55 -0.21 6.04
C GLY A 55 -6.06 -0.03 6.36
N LEU A 56 -5.76 0.50 7.55
CA LEU A 56 -4.39 0.55 8.07
C LEU A 56 -3.84 -0.89 8.18
N ARG A 57 -2.66 -1.11 7.59
CA ARG A 57 -1.94 -2.40 7.51
C ARG A 57 -2.68 -3.53 6.78
N GLU A 58 -3.78 -3.22 6.10
CA GLU A 58 -4.43 -4.19 5.20
C GLU A 58 -3.55 -4.41 3.96
N ILE A 59 -3.50 -5.65 3.49
CA ILE A 59 -2.72 -6.05 2.32
C ILE A 59 -3.72 -6.45 1.24
N ALA A 60 -3.65 -5.79 0.09
CA ALA A 60 -4.55 -6.07 -1.02
C ALA A 60 -3.88 -5.83 -2.37
N VAL A 61 -4.25 -6.65 -3.36
CA VAL A 61 -4.03 -6.34 -4.77
C VAL A 61 -5.15 -5.42 -5.22
N LYS A 62 -4.80 -4.26 -5.78
CA LYS A 62 -5.78 -3.26 -6.23
C LYS A 62 -5.49 -2.80 -7.64
N ASN A 63 -6.51 -2.86 -8.48
CA ASN A 63 -6.52 -2.21 -9.79
C ASN A 63 -7.05 -0.78 -9.64
N LEU A 64 -6.13 0.17 -9.55
CA LEU A 64 -6.42 1.59 -9.38
C LEU A 64 -6.58 2.22 -10.77
N LYS A 65 -7.65 3.00 -10.94
CA LYS A 65 -7.96 3.67 -12.21
C LYS A 65 -8.23 5.14 -11.92
N SER A 66 -7.15 5.91 -11.80
CA SER A 66 -7.21 7.36 -11.63
C SER A 66 -6.41 8.06 -12.73
N LYS A 67 -6.90 9.22 -13.18
CA LYS A 67 -6.13 10.15 -14.01
C LYS A 67 -5.16 11.01 -13.19
N GLU A 68 -5.42 11.15 -11.89
CA GLU A 68 -4.72 12.07 -10.99
C GLU A 68 -3.80 11.36 -9.97
N TYR A 69 -3.99 10.06 -9.76
CA TYR A 69 -3.28 9.26 -8.77
C TYR A 69 -2.60 8.07 -9.46
N LEU A 70 -2.76 6.87 -8.92
CA LEU A 70 -2.25 5.64 -9.51
C LEU A 70 -3.20 5.10 -10.59
N ASN A 71 -2.58 4.58 -11.66
CA ASN A 71 -3.26 3.85 -12.72
C ASN A 71 -2.55 2.50 -12.96
N GLY A 72 -3.31 1.40 -12.94
CA GLY A 72 -2.81 0.04 -13.07
C GLY A 72 -3.01 -0.81 -11.82
N GLU A 73 -2.39 -1.98 -11.82
CA GLU A 73 -2.50 -2.95 -10.72
C GLU A 73 -1.32 -2.85 -9.75
N TYR A 74 -1.61 -2.86 -8.46
CA TYR A 74 -0.65 -2.65 -7.39
C TYR A 74 -0.87 -3.64 -6.28
N LEU A 75 0.22 -4.14 -5.70
CA LEU A 75 0.21 -4.69 -4.35
C LEU A 75 0.30 -3.52 -3.37
N VAL A 76 -0.70 -3.40 -2.52
CA VAL A 76 -0.87 -2.26 -1.61
C VAL A 76 -0.80 -2.75 -0.16
N PHE A 77 0.04 -2.10 0.63
CA PHE A 77 0.03 -2.16 2.08
C PHE A 77 -0.56 -0.85 2.62
N GLY A 78 -1.72 -0.94 3.27
CA GLY A 78 -2.45 0.23 3.75
C GLY A 78 -1.69 0.97 4.84
N TYR A 79 -1.63 2.30 4.74
CA TYR A 79 -0.89 3.13 5.69
C TYR A 79 -1.83 4.05 6.46
N ARG A 80 -2.13 5.24 5.94
CA ARG A 80 -2.98 6.21 6.64
C ARG A 80 -3.93 6.91 5.68
N LYS A 81 -4.89 7.62 6.25
CA LYS A 81 -5.65 8.62 5.49
C LYS A 81 -4.92 9.95 5.62
N HIS A 82 -4.71 10.66 4.51
CA HIS A 82 -4.27 12.04 4.52
C HIS A 82 -5.49 12.95 4.47
N ARG A 83 -5.62 13.85 5.45
CA ARG A 83 -6.71 14.83 5.49
C ARG A 83 -6.27 16.07 4.74
N PHE A 84 -6.93 16.37 3.62
CA PHE A 84 -6.71 17.62 2.89
C PHE A 84 -7.66 18.73 3.38
N SER A 85 -8.87 18.35 3.81
CA SER A 85 -9.84 19.32 4.34
C SER A 85 -10.74 18.67 5.39
N SER A 86 -11.65 19.46 5.98
CA SER A 86 -12.58 18.96 6.99
C SER A 86 -13.41 17.76 6.50
N LYS A 87 -13.71 17.70 5.19
CA LYS A 87 -14.57 16.69 4.55
C LYS A 87 -13.82 15.76 3.58
N TYR A 88 -12.58 16.07 3.20
CA TYR A 88 -11.85 15.32 2.16
C TYR A 88 -10.63 14.59 2.72
N PHE A 89 -10.61 13.27 2.50
CA PHE A 89 -9.52 12.39 2.88
C PHE A 89 -9.08 11.57 1.68
N VAL A 90 -7.77 11.49 1.46
CA VAL A 90 -7.15 10.61 0.47
C VAL A 90 -6.54 9.42 1.18
N ARG A 91 -6.74 8.23 0.62
CA ARG A 91 -6.12 7.01 1.14
C ARG A 91 -4.67 6.97 0.69
N MET A 92 -3.78 6.62 1.62
CA MET A 92 -2.37 6.39 1.35
C MET A 92 -2.02 4.94 1.61
N GLY A 93 -1.12 4.40 0.79
CA GLY A 93 -0.56 3.08 0.99
C GLY A 93 0.85 3.00 0.43
N TYR A 94 1.62 2.07 0.98
CA TYR A 94 2.86 1.64 0.36
C TYR A 94 2.51 0.72 -0.80
N VAL A 95 3.00 1.04 -2.00
CA VAL A 95 2.65 0.33 -3.22
C VAL A 95 3.85 -0.23 -3.93
N LYS A 96 3.61 -1.32 -4.65
CA LYS A 96 4.54 -1.91 -5.61
C LYS A 96 3.73 -2.30 -6.84
N LYS A 97 4.13 -1.82 -8.02
CA LYS A 97 3.35 -1.99 -9.25
C LYS A 97 3.45 -3.44 -9.72
N ILE A 98 2.32 -4.09 -9.96
CA ILE A 98 2.32 -5.45 -10.51
C ILE A 98 2.46 -5.34 -12.03
N VAL A 99 3.40 -6.12 -12.57
CA VAL A 99 3.64 -6.29 -14.01
C VAL A 99 3.61 -7.79 -14.31
N ASP A 100 3.31 -8.15 -15.56
CA ASP A 100 3.37 -9.54 -16.00
C ASP A 100 4.81 -9.94 -16.39
#